data_AF-A0A7G8G2Z0-F1
#
_entry.id   AF-A0A7G8G2Z0-F1
#
_cell.length_a   1.000
_cell.length_b   1.000
_cell.length_c   1.000
_cell.angle_alpha   90.00
_cell.angle_beta   90.00
_cell.angle_gamma   90.00
#
_symmetry.space_group_name_H-M   'P 1'
#
loop_
_entity.id
_entity.type
_entity.pdbx_description
1 polymer ?
#
loop_
_entity_poly.entity_id
_entity_poly.type
_entity_poly.pdbx_seq_one_letter_code
_entity_poly.pdbx_strand_id
1 'polypeptide(L)'
;MTTTSATVIAPGSDCRDAFRAAYQNRYTWDPGFAGYSGRCIWLQGDRSVEGTFRVGADLKAKVEGVTDAEVEKAFASQLWEVCIHRVRRTFEQTHSENTFTAGDCTDEGLEIIIGGKGQGDKYRIKDDVVTMVHRHIHGTVVTIHTKSTTDTGMGYLSHTYTSEYADPSTGKSKGGINTFEDLFVPLDANGPWVLASRRVTTASFDGQDASEQTFLFEDLHALT
;
A
#
# COMPACT_ATOMS: atom_id res chain seq x y z
N MET A 1 -23.38 13.63 -20.13
CA MET A 1 -22.48 12.51 -19.77
C MET A 1 -21.46 12.41 -20.88
N THR A 2 -20.28 12.98 -20.68
CA THR A 2 -19.20 12.97 -21.65
C THR A 2 -18.35 11.75 -21.30
N THR A 3 -18.52 10.66 -22.03
CA THR A 3 -17.62 9.51 -21.93
C THR A 3 -16.28 9.95 -22.46
N THR A 4 -15.33 10.28 -21.58
CA THR A 4 -13.94 10.51 -21.96
C THR A 4 -13.43 9.22 -22.61
N SER A 5 -13.25 9.21 -23.92
CA SER A 5 -12.56 8.10 -24.58
C SER A 5 -11.16 8.01 -23.98
N ALA A 6 -10.90 6.95 -23.22
CA ALA A 6 -9.55 6.61 -22.79
C ALA A 6 -8.70 6.50 -24.06
N THR A 7 -7.70 7.39 -24.18
CA THR A 7 -6.74 7.30 -25.29
C THR A 7 -6.00 5.98 -25.13
N VAL A 8 -6.15 5.10 -26.11
CA VAL A 8 -5.42 3.82 -26.12
C VAL A 8 -3.95 4.13 -26.36
N ILE A 9 -3.12 3.91 -25.34
CA ILE A 9 -1.67 4.08 -25.43
C ILE A 9 -1.09 2.81 -26.06
N ALA A 10 -0.44 2.94 -27.21
CA ALA A 10 0.15 1.80 -27.91
C ALA A 10 1.42 1.30 -27.20
N PRO A 11 1.70 -0.02 -27.21
CA PRO A 11 2.95 -0.56 -26.69
C PRO A 11 4.18 0.13 -27.30
N GLY A 12 5.19 0.39 -26.48
CA GLY A 12 6.40 1.11 -26.87
C GLY A 12 6.30 2.64 -26.78
N SER A 13 5.10 3.20 -26.57
CA SER A 13 4.91 4.65 -26.43
C SER A 13 5.39 5.16 -25.08
N ASP A 14 5.74 6.45 -25.00
CA ASP A 14 5.88 7.11 -23.70
C ASP A 14 4.50 7.19 -23.01
N CYS A 15 4.47 6.82 -21.74
CA CYS A 15 3.24 6.79 -20.93
C CYS A 15 3.42 7.51 -19.59
N ARG A 16 4.37 8.46 -19.51
CA ARG A 16 4.71 9.17 -18.28
C ARG A 16 3.50 9.88 -17.69
N ASP A 17 2.70 10.54 -18.51
CA ASP A 17 1.55 11.32 -18.04
C ASP A 17 0.43 10.42 -17.50
N ALA A 18 0.18 9.29 -18.14
CA ALA A 18 -0.80 8.31 -17.64
C ALA A 18 -0.36 7.71 -16.30
N PHE A 19 0.92 7.32 -16.18
CA PHE A 19 1.44 6.84 -14.90
C PHE A 19 1.47 7.95 -13.83
N ARG A 20 1.75 9.20 -14.20
CA ARG A 20 1.69 10.35 -13.29
C ARG A 20 0.27 10.55 -12.74
N ALA A 21 -0.75 10.50 -13.60
CA ALA A 21 -2.15 10.62 -13.18
C ALA A 21 -2.51 9.55 -12.14
N ALA A 22 -2.21 8.27 -12.43
CA ALA A 22 -2.45 7.18 -11.48
C ALA A 22 -1.64 7.31 -10.18
N TYR A 23 -0.39 7.76 -10.27
CA TYR A 23 0.46 7.98 -9.10
C TYR A 23 -0.10 9.09 -8.19
N GLN A 24 -0.54 10.20 -8.78
CA GLN A 24 -1.03 11.38 -8.07
C GLN A 24 -2.45 11.18 -7.51
N ASN A 25 -3.23 10.27 -8.09
CA ASN A 25 -4.56 9.91 -7.60
C ASN A 25 -4.54 9.03 -6.34
N ARG A 26 -3.36 8.61 -5.86
CA ARG A 26 -3.28 7.96 -4.54
C ARG A 26 -3.57 8.96 -3.44
N TYR A 27 -4.45 8.58 -2.51
CA TYR A 27 -4.65 9.36 -1.31
C TYR A 27 -3.34 9.49 -0.52
N THR A 28 -3.03 10.67 0.00
CA THR A 28 -1.89 10.91 0.90
C THR A 28 -2.31 11.90 1.96
N TRP A 29 -1.64 11.90 3.09
CA TRP A 29 -1.87 12.94 4.10
C TRP A 29 -1.30 14.26 3.61
N ASP A 30 -2.07 15.32 3.81
CA ASP A 30 -1.65 16.66 3.44
C ASP A 30 -0.46 17.15 4.28
N PRO A 31 0.35 18.07 3.73
CA PRO A 31 1.39 18.74 4.50
C PRO A 31 0.80 19.36 5.77
N GLY A 32 1.45 19.13 6.91
CA GLY A 32 0.98 19.63 8.21
C GLY A 32 0.11 18.64 9.00
N PHE A 33 -0.10 17.41 8.51
CA PHE A 33 -0.72 16.36 9.32
C PHE A 33 0.05 16.15 10.64
N ALA A 34 -0.60 16.46 11.77
CA ALA A 34 0.00 16.40 13.10
C ALA A 34 0.14 14.96 13.64
N GLY A 35 -0.50 14.00 12.97
CA GLY A 35 -0.54 12.61 13.37
C GLY A 35 -1.85 12.21 14.05
N TYR A 36 -1.90 10.98 14.56
CA TYR A 36 -3.06 10.40 15.20
C TYR A 36 -2.66 9.35 16.24
N SER A 37 -3.57 9.02 17.14
CA SER A 37 -3.38 7.99 18.17
C SER A 37 -4.65 7.21 18.40
N GLY A 38 -4.54 6.09 19.10
CA GLY A 38 -5.69 5.29 19.52
C GLY A 38 -5.28 4.03 20.27
N ARG A 39 -6.25 3.12 20.42
CA ARG A 39 -6.03 1.75 20.86
C ARG A 39 -5.65 0.87 19.67
N CYS A 40 -4.84 -0.15 19.92
CA CYS A 40 -4.52 -1.16 18.93
C CYS A 40 -4.76 -2.57 19.48
N ILE A 41 -5.41 -3.43 18.70
CA ILE A 41 -5.75 -4.80 19.05
C ILE A 41 -5.25 -5.73 17.96
N TRP A 42 -4.56 -6.79 18.35
CA TRP A 42 -4.08 -7.83 17.45
C TRP A 42 -4.78 -9.13 17.77
N LEU A 43 -5.30 -9.79 16.74
CA LEU A 43 -6.06 -11.03 16.83
C LEU A 43 -5.42 -12.10 15.94
N GLN A 44 -5.22 -13.30 16.47
CA GLN A 44 -4.79 -14.48 15.71
C GLN A 44 -5.27 -15.76 16.40
N GLY A 45 -6.18 -16.49 15.75
CA GLY A 45 -6.88 -17.61 16.39
C GLY A 45 -7.59 -17.15 17.67
N ASP A 46 -7.32 -17.82 18.78
CA ASP A 46 -7.87 -17.46 20.10
C ASP A 46 -7.04 -16.41 20.85
N ARG A 47 -5.92 -15.94 20.27
CA ARG A 47 -5.06 -14.93 20.91
C ARG A 47 -5.58 -13.52 20.62
N SER A 48 -5.63 -12.69 21.66
CA SER A 48 -5.87 -11.26 21.58
C SER A 48 -4.83 -10.52 22.42
N VAL A 49 -4.22 -9.48 21.85
CA VAL A 49 -3.24 -8.62 22.53
C VAL A 49 -3.59 -7.16 22.24
N GLU A 50 -3.66 -6.35 23.30
CA GLU A 50 -4.05 -4.94 23.22
C GLU A 50 -2.92 -4.01 23.66
N GLY A 51 -2.95 -2.80 23.13
CA GLY A 51 -2.10 -1.70 23.54
C GLY A 51 -2.64 -0.37 23.05
N THR A 52 -1.78 0.64 23.06
CA THR A 52 -2.05 1.94 22.47
C THR A 52 -0.98 2.29 21.47
N PHE A 53 -1.30 3.17 20.53
CA PHE A 53 -0.34 3.66 19.57
C PHE A 53 -0.45 5.17 19.37
N ARG A 54 0.65 5.75 18.88
CA ARG A 54 0.72 7.14 18.44
C ARG A 54 1.59 7.24 17.20
N VAL A 55 1.06 7.82 16.13
CA VAL A 55 1.81 8.27 14.96
C VAL A 55 1.99 9.78 15.09
N GLY A 56 3.23 10.25 15.20
CA GLY A 56 3.53 11.69 15.30
C GLY A 56 3.56 12.41 13.95
N ALA A 57 3.68 13.74 13.98
CA ALA A 57 3.89 14.58 12.79
C ALA A 57 5.16 14.24 12.00
N ASP A 58 6.14 13.60 12.64
CA ASP A 58 7.35 13.06 11.99
C ASP A 58 7.11 11.69 11.34
N LEU A 59 5.85 11.23 11.31
CA LEU A 59 5.37 9.95 10.78
C LEU A 59 6.05 8.74 11.44
N LYS A 60 6.53 8.89 12.68
CA LYS A 60 7.01 7.79 13.49
C LYS A 60 5.89 7.25 14.37
N ALA A 61 5.72 5.93 14.31
CA ALA A 61 4.81 5.19 15.17
C ALA A 61 5.50 4.82 16.48
N LYS A 62 4.76 4.92 17.59
CA LYS A 62 5.11 4.36 18.90
C LYS A 62 3.96 3.48 19.34
N VAL A 63 4.28 2.29 19.85
CA VAL A 63 3.32 1.35 20.45
C VAL A 63 3.66 1.24 21.94
N GLU A 64 2.64 1.21 22.79
CA GLU A 64 2.77 1.11 24.24
C GLU A 64 1.77 0.09 24.80
N GLY A 65 2.09 -0.49 25.96
CA GLY A 65 1.20 -1.44 26.63
C GLY A 65 1.21 -2.87 26.09
N VAL A 66 1.99 -3.16 25.04
CA VAL A 66 2.18 -4.52 24.48
C VAL A 66 3.45 -5.14 25.05
N THR A 67 3.34 -6.26 25.77
CA THR A 67 4.49 -6.95 26.36
C THR A 67 5.05 -8.07 25.48
N ASP A 68 4.27 -8.56 24.51
CA ASP A 68 4.71 -9.51 23.49
C ASP A 68 5.49 -8.75 22.41
N ALA A 69 6.82 -8.94 22.39
CA ALA A 69 7.71 -8.23 21.49
C ALA A 69 7.46 -8.53 20.00
N GLU A 70 6.94 -9.71 19.67
CA GLU A 70 6.59 -10.05 18.28
C GLU A 70 5.35 -9.27 17.84
N VAL A 71 4.34 -9.19 18.71
CA VAL A 71 3.12 -8.41 18.45
C VAL A 71 3.39 -6.91 18.42
N GLU A 72 4.23 -6.39 19.33
CA GLU A 72 4.65 -4.99 19.32
C GLU A 72 5.32 -4.63 17.99
N LYS A 73 6.24 -5.49 17.53
CA LYS A 73 6.91 -5.33 16.23
C LYS A 73 5.92 -5.43 15.07
N ALA A 74 4.93 -6.32 15.16
CA ALA A 74 3.90 -6.45 14.14
C ALA A 74 3.07 -5.15 14.01
N PHE A 75 2.58 -4.59 15.12
CA PHE A 75 1.91 -3.29 15.12
C PHE A 75 2.79 -2.18 14.56
N ALA A 76 4.04 -2.08 15.02
CA ALA A 76 4.98 -1.07 14.54
C ALA A 76 5.20 -1.18 13.03
N SER A 77 5.27 -2.41 12.50
CA SER A 77 5.42 -2.66 11.07
C SER A 77 4.18 -2.22 10.28
N GLN A 78 2.97 -2.55 10.75
CA GLN A 78 1.73 -2.12 10.08
C GLN A 78 1.57 -0.60 10.07
N LEU A 79 1.82 0.06 11.22
CA LEU A 79 1.75 1.53 11.31
C LEU A 79 2.81 2.19 10.43
N TRP A 80 4.02 1.64 10.37
CA TRP A 80 5.07 2.13 9.48
C TRP A 80 4.68 2.03 8.01
N GLU A 81 4.12 0.89 7.57
CA GLU A 81 3.62 0.71 6.21
C GLU A 81 2.58 1.77 5.83
N VAL A 82 1.59 2.01 6.70
CA VAL A 82 0.61 3.09 6.48
C VAL A 82 1.31 4.44 6.31
N CYS A 83 2.24 4.77 7.20
CA CYS A 83 2.96 6.04 7.15
C CYS A 83 3.76 6.23 5.84
N ILE A 84 4.52 5.23 5.41
CA ILE A 84 5.35 5.35 4.19
C ILE A 84 4.52 5.38 2.91
N HIS A 85 3.29 4.84 2.93
CA HIS A 85 2.40 4.87 1.78
C HIS A 85 1.52 6.13 1.75
N ARG A 86 1.29 6.77 2.89
CA ARG A 86 0.48 8.01 2.99
C ARG A 86 1.32 9.28 3.04
N VAL A 87 2.65 9.20 3.21
CA VAL A 87 3.53 10.37 3.05
C VAL A 87 3.47 10.91 1.62
N ARG A 88 3.16 12.20 1.50
CA ARG A 88 3.10 12.86 0.20
C ARG A 88 4.49 13.06 -0.38
N ARG A 89 4.74 12.47 -1.55
CA ARG A 89 5.91 12.73 -2.40
C ARG A 89 5.43 13.09 -3.78
N THR A 90 6.02 14.12 -4.37
CA THR A 90 5.70 14.47 -5.75
C THR A 90 6.19 13.39 -6.71
N PHE A 91 5.57 13.33 -7.88
CA PHE A 91 6.00 12.44 -8.94
C PHE A 91 7.47 12.70 -9.30
N GLU A 92 7.83 13.97 -9.52
CA GLU A 92 9.18 14.39 -9.89
C GLU A 92 10.23 14.03 -8.84
N GLN A 93 9.92 14.16 -7.53
CA GLN A 93 10.83 13.72 -6.46
C GLN A 93 11.10 12.21 -6.49
N THR A 94 10.12 11.41 -6.90
CA THR A 94 10.22 9.94 -6.87
C THR A 94 10.74 9.37 -8.20
N HIS A 95 10.46 10.05 -9.31
CA HIS A 95 10.50 9.47 -10.65
C HIS A 95 11.21 10.33 -11.70
N SER A 96 11.88 11.43 -11.32
CA SER A 96 12.61 12.28 -12.26
C SER A 96 13.70 11.55 -13.06
N GLU A 97 14.35 10.55 -12.45
CA GLU A 97 15.41 9.74 -13.06
C GLU A 97 14.89 8.49 -13.80
N ASN A 98 13.56 8.37 -13.99
CA ASN A 98 12.92 7.23 -14.65
C ASN A 98 12.34 7.59 -16.02
N THR A 99 12.23 6.58 -16.88
CA THR A 99 11.47 6.62 -18.14
C THR A 99 10.29 5.65 -18.07
N PHE A 100 9.24 5.90 -18.85
CA PHE A 100 7.96 5.18 -18.77
C PHE A 100 7.53 4.70 -20.15
N THR A 101 7.68 3.41 -20.42
CA THR A 101 7.29 2.82 -21.70
C THR A 101 6.05 1.97 -21.52
N ALA A 102 5.04 2.17 -22.37
CA ALA A 102 3.83 1.36 -22.38
C ALA A 102 4.16 -0.08 -22.80
N GLY A 103 3.68 -1.05 -22.04
CA GLY A 103 3.71 -2.47 -22.39
C GLY A 103 2.36 -2.91 -22.99
N ASP A 104 1.94 -4.11 -22.64
CA ASP A 104 0.61 -4.61 -23.03
C ASP A 104 -0.53 -3.96 -22.22
N CYS A 105 -1.76 -4.18 -22.65
CA CYS A 105 -2.95 -3.77 -21.90
C CYS A 105 -3.85 -4.99 -21.71
N THR A 106 -4.19 -5.29 -20.47
CA THR A 106 -5.03 -6.43 -20.07
C THR A 106 -6.21 -5.94 -19.23
N ASP A 107 -7.04 -6.84 -18.72
CA ASP A 107 -8.15 -6.48 -17.82
C ASP A 107 -7.66 -5.82 -16.52
N GLU A 108 -6.41 -6.10 -16.12
CA GLU A 108 -5.75 -5.45 -14.98
C GLU A 108 -5.21 -4.06 -15.31
N GLY A 109 -5.15 -3.69 -16.60
CA GLY A 109 -4.77 -2.35 -17.06
C GLY A 109 -3.51 -2.33 -17.93
N LEU A 110 -3.10 -1.11 -18.28
CA LEU A 110 -1.92 -0.81 -19.08
C LEU A 110 -0.64 -1.10 -18.27
N GLU A 111 0.25 -1.94 -18.80
CA GLU A 111 1.59 -2.15 -18.25
C GLU A 111 2.46 -0.92 -18.47
N ILE A 112 3.15 -0.51 -17.41
CA ILE A 112 4.12 0.58 -17.39
C ILE A 112 5.48 -0.04 -17.08
N ILE A 113 6.36 -0.04 -18.07
CA ILE A 113 7.73 -0.55 -17.95
C ILE A 113 8.62 0.62 -17.54
N ILE A 114 9.33 0.46 -16.43
CA ILE A 114 10.22 1.50 -15.92
C ILE A 114 11.63 1.29 -16.45
N GLY A 115 12.20 2.36 -17.02
CA GLY A 115 13.62 2.47 -17.32
C GLY A 115 14.32 3.50 -16.45
N GLY A 116 15.63 3.67 -16.64
CA GLY A 116 16.45 4.58 -15.83
C GLY A 116 16.74 4.01 -14.45
N LYS A 117 16.66 4.83 -13.40
CA LYS A 117 17.01 4.42 -12.02
C LYS A 117 16.16 3.25 -11.50
N GLY A 118 14.90 3.19 -11.89
CA GLY A 118 13.98 2.10 -11.54
C GLY A 118 13.95 0.95 -12.55
N GLN A 119 14.98 0.79 -13.40
CA GLN A 119 14.99 -0.24 -14.42
C GLN A 119 14.72 -1.63 -13.83
N GLY A 120 13.75 -2.34 -14.43
CA GLY A 120 13.28 -3.64 -13.97
C GLY A 120 11.98 -3.57 -13.16
N ASP A 121 11.64 -2.41 -12.60
CA ASP A 121 10.32 -2.20 -11.99
C ASP A 121 9.25 -2.12 -13.08
N LYS A 122 8.04 -2.57 -12.73
CA LYS A 122 6.85 -2.49 -13.57
C LYS A 122 5.64 -2.12 -12.74
N TYR A 123 4.66 -1.52 -13.41
CA TYR A 123 3.35 -1.25 -12.83
C TYR A 123 2.26 -1.64 -13.82
N ARG A 124 1.03 -1.80 -13.33
CA ARG A 124 -0.15 -1.65 -14.18
C ARG A 124 -1.02 -0.52 -13.66
N ILE A 125 -1.67 0.17 -14.58
CA ILE A 125 -2.63 1.23 -14.27
C ILE A 125 -3.94 1.04 -15.01
N LYS A 126 -5.04 1.36 -14.35
CA LYS A 126 -6.39 1.34 -14.91
C LYS A 126 -7.20 2.42 -14.22
N ASP A 127 -7.89 3.27 -14.99
CA ASP A 127 -8.77 4.33 -14.47
C ASP A 127 -8.09 5.21 -13.40
N ASP A 128 -6.87 5.66 -13.68
CA ASP A 128 -6.01 6.42 -12.75
C ASP A 128 -5.77 5.73 -11.39
N VAL A 129 -5.80 4.40 -11.35
CA VAL A 129 -5.44 3.57 -10.20
C VAL A 129 -4.26 2.67 -10.57
N VAL A 130 -3.26 2.58 -9.69
CA VAL A 130 -2.20 1.57 -9.79
C VAL A 130 -2.76 0.21 -9.35
N THR A 131 -2.92 -0.69 -10.31
CA THR A 131 -3.53 -2.01 -10.13
C THR A 131 -2.51 -3.11 -9.90
N MET A 132 -1.29 -2.94 -10.38
CA MET A 132 -0.18 -3.84 -10.11
C MET A 132 1.10 -3.07 -9.84
N VAL A 133 1.90 -3.56 -8.89
CA VAL A 133 3.22 -3.05 -8.57
C VAL A 133 4.19 -4.23 -8.59
N HIS A 134 5.26 -4.16 -9.37
CA HIS A 134 6.33 -5.13 -9.40
C HIS A 134 7.65 -4.40 -9.22
N ARG A 135 8.31 -4.58 -8.07
CA ARG A 135 9.46 -3.76 -7.70
C ARG A 135 10.60 -4.52 -7.08
N HIS A 136 11.81 -4.10 -7.42
CA HIS A 136 13.05 -4.61 -6.82
C HIS A 136 13.37 -3.80 -5.55
N ILE A 137 13.32 -4.47 -4.40
CA ILE A 137 13.52 -3.86 -3.09
C ILE A 137 14.46 -4.75 -2.28
N HIS A 138 15.61 -4.21 -1.86
CA HIS A 138 16.57 -4.88 -0.98
C HIS A 138 16.92 -6.34 -1.37
N GLY A 139 17.17 -6.58 -2.66
CA GLY A 139 17.54 -7.92 -3.17
C GLY A 139 16.38 -8.92 -3.25
N THR A 140 15.14 -8.45 -3.15
CA THR A 140 13.91 -9.23 -3.35
C THR A 140 13.04 -8.51 -4.38
N VAL A 141 12.22 -9.25 -5.13
CA VAL A 141 11.17 -8.65 -5.93
C VAL A 141 9.83 -8.82 -5.24
N VAL A 142 9.06 -7.75 -5.13
CA VAL A 142 7.70 -7.77 -4.60
C VAL A 142 6.72 -7.52 -5.73
N THR A 143 5.71 -8.37 -5.86
CA THR A 143 4.58 -8.19 -6.77
C THR A 143 3.31 -8.01 -5.95
N ILE A 144 2.60 -6.90 -6.16
CA ILE A 144 1.34 -6.58 -5.49
C ILE A 144 0.26 -6.39 -6.54
N HIS A 145 -0.89 -7.01 -6.33
CA HIS A 145 -2.08 -6.81 -7.17
C HIS A 145 -3.19 -6.18 -6.34
N THR A 146 -3.56 -4.94 -6.68
CA THR A 146 -4.73 -4.26 -6.12
C THR A 146 -6.00 -4.88 -6.71
N LYS A 147 -6.92 -5.34 -5.86
CA LYS A 147 -8.20 -5.93 -6.26
C LYS A 147 -9.36 -4.97 -6.09
N SER A 148 -9.35 -4.16 -5.04
CA SER A 148 -10.34 -3.11 -4.83
C SER A 148 -9.75 -1.90 -4.12
N THR A 149 -10.46 -0.78 -4.18
CA THR A 149 -10.03 0.48 -3.55
C THR A 149 -11.17 1.14 -2.81
N THR A 150 -10.83 1.98 -1.83
CA THR A 150 -11.73 2.93 -1.19
C THR A 150 -11.51 4.30 -1.84
N ASP A 151 -12.57 4.88 -2.38
CA ASP A 151 -12.57 6.26 -2.86
C ASP A 151 -12.81 7.22 -1.70
N THR A 152 -11.87 8.15 -1.49
CA THR A 152 -11.96 9.17 -0.45
C THR A 152 -12.57 10.48 -0.94
N GLY A 153 -12.84 10.60 -2.24
CA GLY A 153 -13.12 11.86 -2.94
C GLY A 153 -11.87 12.71 -3.23
N MET A 154 -10.73 12.39 -2.60
CA MET A 154 -9.44 13.07 -2.77
C MET A 154 -8.34 12.11 -3.28
N GLY A 155 -8.76 10.99 -3.88
CA GLY A 155 -7.90 9.91 -4.32
C GLY A 155 -8.25 8.58 -3.68
N TYR A 156 -7.52 7.53 -4.05
CA TYR A 156 -7.84 6.17 -3.64
C TYR A 156 -6.89 5.62 -2.56
N LEU A 157 -7.45 4.72 -1.75
CA LEU A 157 -6.75 3.83 -0.82
C LEU A 157 -6.93 2.40 -1.31
N SER A 158 -5.91 1.55 -1.23
CA SER A 158 -6.11 0.11 -1.48
C SER A 158 -7.02 -0.46 -0.40
N HIS A 159 -8.05 -1.21 -0.81
CA HIS A 159 -8.98 -1.86 0.12
C HIS A 159 -8.68 -3.35 0.20
N THR A 160 -8.61 -4.04 -0.94
CA THR A 160 -8.13 -5.43 -0.99
C THR A 160 -7.01 -5.59 -2.00
N TYR A 161 -5.96 -6.32 -1.62
CA TYR A 161 -4.80 -6.54 -2.48
C TYR A 161 -4.01 -7.79 -2.05
N THR A 162 -3.15 -8.28 -2.94
CA THR A 162 -2.21 -9.36 -2.61
C THR A 162 -0.77 -8.88 -2.64
N SER A 163 0.14 -9.58 -1.95
CA SER A 163 1.58 -9.41 -2.12
C SER A 163 2.28 -10.78 -2.22
N GLU A 164 3.19 -10.91 -3.16
CA GLU A 164 4.11 -12.03 -3.28
C GLU A 164 5.55 -11.52 -3.31
N TYR A 165 6.44 -12.23 -2.62
CA TYR A 165 7.87 -11.95 -2.61
C TYR A 165 8.60 -13.09 -3.29
N ALA A 166 9.51 -12.77 -4.22
CA ALA A 166 10.29 -13.77 -4.93
C ALA A 166 11.78 -13.37 -5.01
N ASP A 167 12.63 -14.36 -5.23
CA ASP A 167 14.03 -14.12 -5.58
C ASP A 167 14.10 -13.52 -7.00
N PRO A 168 14.75 -12.35 -7.18
CA PRO A 168 14.74 -11.64 -8.46
C PRO A 168 15.51 -12.37 -9.56
N SER A 169 16.42 -13.28 -9.22
CA SER A 169 17.25 -14.00 -10.19
C SER A 169 16.62 -15.31 -10.68
N THR A 170 15.90 -15.99 -9.78
CA THR A 170 15.32 -17.32 -10.04
C THR A 170 13.81 -17.29 -10.19
N GLY A 171 13.14 -16.23 -9.74
CA GLY A 171 11.68 -16.15 -9.67
C GLY A 171 11.05 -17.04 -8.61
N LYS A 172 11.85 -17.72 -7.77
CA LYS A 172 11.33 -18.60 -6.73
C LYS A 172 10.67 -17.77 -5.63
N SER A 173 9.42 -18.09 -5.29
CA SER A 173 8.71 -17.46 -4.17
C SER A 173 9.48 -17.66 -2.85
N LYS A 174 9.47 -16.62 -2.01
CA LYS A 174 10.18 -16.57 -0.72
C LYS A 174 9.23 -16.71 0.48
N GLY A 175 7.95 -16.98 0.23
CA GLY A 175 6.92 -17.15 1.23
C GLY A 175 5.55 -17.34 0.59
N GLY A 176 4.55 -17.57 1.43
CA GLY A 176 3.16 -17.62 1.00
C GLY A 176 2.67 -16.27 0.49
N ILE A 177 1.70 -16.30 -0.42
CA ILE A 177 1.01 -15.09 -0.89
C ILE A 177 0.23 -14.50 0.29
N ASN A 178 0.44 -13.22 0.56
CA ASN A 178 -0.39 -12.48 1.51
C ASN A 178 -1.57 -11.86 0.79
N THR A 179 -2.75 -11.91 1.41
CA THR A 179 -3.94 -11.16 1.02
C THR A 179 -4.27 -10.19 2.14
N PHE A 180 -4.54 -8.94 1.77
CA PHE A 180 -4.85 -7.85 2.68
C PHE A 180 -6.27 -7.38 2.44
N GLU A 181 -6.97 -7.07 3.53
CA GLU A 181 -8.25 -6.36 3.56
C GLU A 181 -8.14 -5.22 4.57
N ASP A 182 -8.11 -3.99 4.07
CA ASP A 182 -7.89 -2.77 4.83
C ASP A 182 -9.18 -1.95 4.91
N LEU A 183 -9.58 -1.55 6.11
CA LEU A 183 -10.62 -0.56 6.33
C LEU A 183 -9.97 0.76 6.73
N PHE A 184 -10.21 1.80 5.94
CA PHE A 184 -9.84 3.17 6.27
C PHE A 184 -11.08 3.96 6.69
N VAL A 185 -10.91 4.87 7.65
CA VAL A 185 -11.95 5.80 8.11
C VAL A 185 -11.38 7.20 8.25
N PRO A 186 -12.18 8.27 8.06
CA PRO A 186 -11.74 9.63 8.35
C PRO A 186 -11.69 9.85 9.87
N LEU A 187 -10.67 10.55 10.37
CA LEU A 187 -10.51 10.85 11.82
C LEU A 187 -11.63 11.74 12.38
N ASP A 188 -12.19 12.61 11.53
CA ASP A 188 -13.34 13.46 11.81
C ASP A 188 -14.11 13.68 10.50
N ALA A 189 -15.23 14.42 10.54
CA ALA A 189 -16.12 14.58 9.37
C ALA A 189 -15.41 15.06 8.08
N ASN A 190 -14.31 15.81 8.18
CA ASN A 190 -13.50 16.25 7.04
C ASN A 190 -12.01 15.96 7.24
N GLY A 191 -11.70 15.00 8.12
CA GLY A 191 -10.36 14.73 8.59
C GLY A 191 -9.59 13.81 7.65
N PRO A 192 -8.29 13.62 7.91
CA PRO A 192 -7.50 12.68 7.14
C PRO A 192 -8.00 11.25 7.34
N TRP A 193 -7.92 10.45 6.28
CA TRP A 193 -8.24 9.02 6.32
C TRP A 193 -7.08 8.25 6.92
N VAL A 194 -7.39 7.39 7.89
CA VAL A 194 -6.43 6.54 8.61
C VAL A 194 -6.91 5.09 8.64
N LEU A 195 -5.99 4.16 8.84
CA LEU A 195 -6.31 2.73 8.92
C LEU A 195 -7.05 2.45 10.23
N ALA A 196 -8.25 1.88 10.14
CA ALA A 196 -9.06 1.41 11.27
C ALA A 196 -8.93 -0.08 11.48
N SER A 197 -8.77 -0.86 10.40
CA SER A 197 -8.44 -2.27 10.53
C SER A 197 -7.68 -2.79 9.32
N ARG A 198 -6.92 -3.85 9.54
CA ARG A 198 -6.26 -4.64 8.50
C ARG A 198 -6.33 -6.10 8.85
N ARG A 199 -6.87 -6.90 7.95
CA ARG A 199 -6.77 -8.36 7.99
C ARG A 199 -5.70 -8.81 7.00
N VAL A 200 -4.82 -9.69 7.45
CA VAL A 200 -3.76 -10.29 6.64
C VAL A 200 -3.91 -11.80 6.69
N THR A 201 -4.12 -12.42 5.52
CA THR A 201 -4.13 -13.88 5.36
C THR A 201 -2.92 -14.28 4.54
N THR A 202 -2.08 -15.17 5.08
CA THR A 202 -0.92 -15.73 4.40
C THR A 202 -1.21 -17.16 4.02
N ALA A 203 -1.08 -17.49 2.73
CA ALA A 203 -1.24 -18.86 2.24
C ALA A 203 -0.13 -19.78 2.78
N SER A 204 -0.42 -21.08 2.88
CA SER A 204 0.59 -22.07 3.26
C SER A 204 1.73 -22.12 2.22
N PHE A 205 2.95 -22.33 2.70
CA PHE A 205 4.13 -22.36 1.85
C PHE A 205 5.28 -23.13 2.50
N ASP A 206 5.93 -24.01 1.74
CA ASP A 206 7.14 -24.76 2.16
C ASP A 206 7.04 -25.40 3.55
N GLY A 207 5.93 -26.09 3.81
CA GLY A 207 5.66 -26.76 5.10
C GLY A 207 5.19 -25.84 6.22
N GLN A 208 5.05 -24.53 5.97
CA GLN A 208 4.38 -23.60 6.88
C GLN A 208 2.88 -23.58 6.58
N ASP A 209 2.07 -23.68 7.62
CA ASP A 209 0.62 -23.62 7.52
C ASP A 209 0.15 -22.20 7.15
N ALA A 210 -1.04 -22.12 6.57
CA ALA A 210 -1.69 -20.84 6.34
C ALA A 210 -1.95 -20.14 7.68
N SER A 211 -1.83 -18.82 7.69
CA SER A 211 -2.08 -18.02 8.89
C SER A 211 -2.95 -16.81 8.59
N GLU A 212 -3.61 -16.34 9.63
CA GLU A 212 -4.41 -15.12 9.57
C GLU A 212 -4.14 -14.27 10.81
N GLN A 213 -4.06 -12.97 10.60
CA GLN A 213 -3.94 -11.98 11.66
C GLN A 213 -4.84 -10.80 11.34
N THR A 214 -5.45 -10.22 12.37
CA THR A 214 -6.22 -8.98 12.25
C THR A 214 -5.66 -7.93 13.20
N PHE A 215 -5.46 -6.74 12.67
CA PHE A 215 -5.07 -5.53 13.40
C PHE A 215 -6.27 -4.60 13.43
N LEU A 216 -6.71 -4.19 14.61
CA LEU A 216 -7.73 -3.17 14.81
C LEU A 216 -7.07 -1.93 15.42
N PHE A 217 -7.43 -0.77 14.92
CA PHE A 217 -7.03 0.54 15.43
C PHE A 217 -8.30 1.31 15.78
N GLU A 218 -8.58 1.38 17.07
CA GLU A 218 -9.84 1.88 17.63
C GLU A 218 -9.60 3.17 18.41
N ASP A 219 -10.68 3.85 18.79
CA ASP A 219 -10.63 5.10 19.56
C ASP A 219 -9.64 6.10 18.94
N LEU A 220 -9.80 6.30 17.63
CA LEU A 220 -8.89 7.09 16.82
C LEU A 220 -9.09 8.58 17.10
N HIS A 221 -7.99 9.28 17.38
CA HIS A 221 -7.98 10.69 17.70
C HIS A 221 -6.88 11.40 16.92
N ALA A 222 -7.22 12.55 16.32
CA ALA A 222 -6.22 13.45 15.74
C ALA A 222 -5.33 14.05 16.84
N LEU A 223 -4.04 14.18 16.55
CA LEU A 223 -3.13 14.96 17.38
C LEU A 223 -3.23 16.44 17.01
N THR A 224 -3.03 17.31 18.00
CA THR A 224 -2.94 18.77 17.83
C THR A 224 -1.51 19.25 17.95
#